data_AF-A0A537M2U1-F1
#
_entry.id   AF-A0A537M2U1-F1
#
_cell.length_a   1.000
_cell.length_b   1.000
_cell.length_c   1.000
_cell.angle_alpha   90.00
_cell.angle_beta   90.00
_cell.angle_gamma   90.00
#
_symmetry.space_group_name_H-M   'P 1'
#
loop_
_entity.id
_entity.type
_entity.pdbx_description
1 polymer ?
#
loop_
_entity_poly.entity_id
_entity_poly.type
_entity_poly.pdbx_seq_one_letter_code
_entity_poly.pdbx_strand_id
1 'polypeptide(L)'
;MIEQISDSIGEHERLVDEWGGPLRTTFLLAMSTPMIVLPMERLFKPAFGHGGVADDRPLDQSLGDRVHATFADQRPFGDAGFFVPTTWSYVPSFPYFPVAPAWPQEAFEALGRSEAVEAAAAAPAADVMKCLRNALSHGGIAYLDEAGRQTDDATNMLGFAAFPRQNDRAHLRLLRISVDGYQQFLRAWADWLADSGVQSTLDDRGPGWLDEEVARSD
;
A
#
# COMPACT_ATOMS: atom_id res chain seq x y z
N MET A 1 -38.35 -26.48 -6.16
CA MET A 1 -36.88 -26.69 -6.08
C MET A 1 -36.14 -25.83 -7.10
N ILE A 2 -36.54 -25.78 -8.37
CA ILE A 2 -35.97 -24.84 -9.36
C ILE A 2 -36.35 -23.38 -9.05
N GLU A 3 -37.56 -23.11 -8.55
CA GLU A 3 -37.97 -21.75 -8.13
C GLU A 3 -37.21 -21.23 -6.89
N GLN A 4 -36.87 -22.11 -5.94
CA GLN A 4 -36.01 -21.76 -4.78
C GLN A 4 -34.58 -21.40 -5.17
N ILE A 5 -34.08 -21.96 -6.28
CA ILE A 5 -32.76 -21.61 -6.82
C ILE A 5 -32.85 -20.26 -7.56
N SER A 6 -33.98 -19.96 -8.20
CA SER A 6 -34.19 -18.69 -8.90
C SER A 6 -34.33 -17.49 -7.95
N ASP A 7 -34.95 -17.68 -6.77
CA ASP A 7 -34.98 -16.64 -5.72
C ASP A 7 -33.58 -16.38 -5.12
N SER A 8 -32.76 -17.43 -5.00
CA SER A 8 -31.37 -17.31 -4.54
C SER A 8 -30.44 -16.64 -5.57
N ILE A 9 -30.73 -16.79 -6.86
CA ILE A 9 -30.04 -16.10 -7.95
C ILE A 9 -30.45 -14.61 -8.01
N GLY A 10 -31.72 -14.29 -7.73
CA GLY A 10 -32.17 -12.91 -7.54
C GLY A 10 -31.61 -12.22 -6.28
N GLU A 11 -31.30 -12.98 -5.22
CA GLU A 11 -30.62 -12.45 -4.02
C GLU A 11 -29.13 -12.17 -4.23
N HIS A 12 -28.44 -12.94 -5.08
CA HIS A 12 -27.07 -12.62 -5.51
C HIS A 12 -27.02 -11.54 -6.59
N GLU A 13 -28.09 -11.35 -7.37
CA GLU A 13 -28.27 -10.17 -8.21
C GLU A 13 -28.45 -8.87 -7.41
N ARG A 14 -28.51 -8.94 -6.06
CA ARG A 14 -27.86 -7.95 -5.17
C ARG A 14 -26.34 -8.09 -5.23
N LEU A 15 -25.85 -8.01 -6.46
CA LEU A 15 -24.48 -7.67 -6.82
C LEU A 15 -24.28 -6.19 -6.48
N VAL A 16 -24.41 -5.85 -5.19
CA VAL A 16 -23.66 -4.78 -4.51
C VAL A 16 -22.18 -5.18 -4.43
N ASP A 17 -21.89 -6.43 -4.80
CA ASP A 17 -20.80 -6.92 -5.64
C ASP A 17 -20.35 -6.03 -6.84
N GLU A 18 -20.62 -4.72 -6.89
CA GLU A 18 -19.85 -3.89 -7.82
C GLU A 18 -18.42 -3.75 -7.28
N TRP A 19 -18.22 -3.37 -6.01
CA TRP A 19 -16.91 -3.43 -5.33
C TRP A 19 -17.10 -3.31 -3.80
N GLY A 20 -17.74 -4.29 -3.16
CA GLY A 20 -18.11 -4.20 -1.75
C GLY A 20 -18.03 -5.53 -1.02
N GLY A 21 -16.89 -6.22 -1.11
CA GLY A 21 -16.69 -7.51 -0.45
C GLY A 21 -15.23 -7.95 -0.43
N PRO A 22 -14.93 -9.12 0.19
CA PRO A 22 -13.58 -9.65 0.32
C PRO A 22 -12.79 -9.65 -0.99
N LEU A 23 -13.45 -9.92 -2.14
CA LEU A 23 -12.81 -9.96 -3.46
C LEU A 23 -12.22 -8.62 -3.91
N ARG A 24 -12.92 -7.49 -3.70
CA ARG A 24 -12.37 -6.15 -4.00
C ARG A 24 -11.11 -5.93 -3.18
N THR A 25 -11.19 -6.18 -1.87
CA THR A 25 -10.06 -5.92 -0.99
C THR A 25 -8.88 -6.83 -1.31
N THR A 26 -9.14 -8.12 -1.57
CA THR A 26 -8.10 -9.06 -2.00
C THR A 26 -7.47 -8.61 -3.32
N PHE A 27 -8.27 -8.20 -4.32
CA PHE A 27 -7.74 -7.68 -5.57
C PHE A 27 -6.92 -6.40 -5.35
N LEU A 28 -7.41 -5.48 -4.53
CA LEU A 28 -6.71 -4.24 -4.16
C LEU A 28 -5.34 -4.54 -3.52
N LEU A 29 -5.27 -5.50 -2.59
CA LEU A 29 -4.02 -5.94 -1.95
C LEU A 29 -3.08 -6.66 -2.93
N ALA A 30 -3.63 -7.50 -3.80
CA ALA A 30 -2.85 -8.21 -4.82
C ALA A 30 -2.18 -7.22 -5.78
N MET A 31 -2.91 -6.18 -6.20
CA MET A 31 -2.38 -5.13 -7.07
C MET A 31 -1.47 -4.14 -6.33
N SER A 32 -1.77 -3.83 -5.06
CA SER A 32 -0.96 -2.89 -4.29
C SER A 32 0.43 -3.42 -3.96
N THR A 33 0.57 -4.75 -3.83
CA THR A 33 1.84 -5.40 -3.51
C THR A 33 2.94 -5.02 -4.51
N PRO A 34 2.83 -5.25 -5.83
CA PRO A 34 3.85 -4.80 -6.78
C PRO A 34 3.95 -3.27 -6.87
N MET A 35 2.83 -2.54 -6.76
CA MET A 35 2.82 -1.07 -6.81
C MET A 35 3.63 -0.42 -5.68
N ILE A 36 3.68 -1.06 -4.51
CA ILE A 36 4.39 -0.54 -3.33
C ILE A 36 5.76 -1.19 -3.21
N VAL A 37 5.85 -2.52 -3.30
CA VAL A 37 7.09 -3.25 -3.04
C VAL A 37 8.13 -2.90 -4.10
N LEU A 38 7.82 -2.92 -5.39
CA LEU A 38 8.83 -2.71 -6.43
C LEU A 38 9.48 -1.33 -6.35
N PRO A 39 8.74 -0.20 -6.28
CA PRO A 39 9.38 1.11 -6.15
C PRO A 39 10.14 1.25 -4.83
N MET A 40 9.67 0.64 -3.74
CA MET A 40 10.41 0.62 -2.47
C MET A 40 11.72 -0.17 -2.57
N GLU A 41 11.77 -1.25 -3.34
CA GLU A 41 12.99 -2.03 -3.58
C GLU A 41 13.95 -1.36 -4.55
N ARG A 42 13.44 -0.68 -5.58
CA ARG A 42 14.23 -0.19 -6.73
C ARG A 42 14.60 1.29 -6.66
N LEU A 43 13.89 2.08 -5.85
CA LEU A 43 14.16 3.51 -5.65
C LEU A 43 14.55 3.81 -4.20
N PHE A 44 13.75 3.36 -3.24
CA PHE A 44 13.94 3.71 -1.83
C PHE A 44 15.13 2.97 -1.20
N LYS A 45 15.20 1.63 -1.32
CA LYS A 45 16.30 0.86 -0.71
C LYS A 45 17.68 1.24 -1.24
N PRO A 46 17.89 1.50 -2.54
CA PRO A 46 19.19 1.99 -3.01
C PRO A 46 19.57 3.35 -2.43
N ALA A 47 18.58 4.21 -2.11
CA ALA A 47 18.81 5.52 -1.51
C ALA A 47 19.11 5.49 0.00
N PHE A 48 18.53 4.55 0.75
CA PHE A 48 18.55 4.56 2.22
C PHE A 48 18.88 3.21 2.89
N GLY A 49 19.15 2.18 2.10
CA GLY A 49 19.38 0.80 2.52
C GLY A 49 20.83 0.34 2.27
N HIS A 50 21.03 -0.97 2.33
CA HIS A 50 22.34 -1.61 2.11
C HIS A 50 22.41 -2.05 0.64
N GLY A 51 23.52 -1.76 -0.06
CA GLY A 51 23.67 -2.00 -1.50
C GLY A 51 23.49 -3.45 -1.94
N GLY A 52 23.33 -3.67 -3.25
CA GLY A 52 23.16 -5.00 -3.87
C GLY A 52 21.77 -5.27 -4.47
N VAL A 53 20.92 -4.25 -4.60
CA VAL A 53 19.60 -4.32 -5.25
C VAL A 53 19.63 -3.51 -6.55
N ALA A 54 18.76 -3.84 -7.51
CA ALA A 54 18.57 -3.01 -8.70
C ALA A 54 18.25 -1.56 -8.30
N ASP A 55 18.88 -0.59 -8.97
CA ASP A 55 18.73 0.84 -8.71
C ASP A 55 18.23 1.54 -9.96
N ASP A 56 16.98 2.03 -9.92
CA ASP A 56 16.33 2.70 -11.03
C ASP A 56 16.51 4.21 -11.00
N ARG A 57 17.09 4.78 -9.93
CA ARG A 57 17.30 6.24 -9.83
C ARG A 57 18.18 6.81 -10.96
N PRO A 58 19.21 6.09 -11.49
CA PRO A 58 19.96 6.57 -12.64
C PRO A 58 19.12 6.66 -13.93
N LEU A 59 17.98 5.96 -14.02
CA LEU A 59 17.08 6.05 -15.18
C LEU A 59 16.27 7.35 -15.19
N ASP A 60 16.03 7.91 -13.99
CA ASP A 60 15.27 9.13 -13.80
C ASP A 60 15.79 9.88 -12.56
N GLN A 61 16.73 10.80 -12.80
CA GLN A 61 17.35 11.60 -11.74
C GLN A 61 16.32 12.46 -11.00
N SER A 62 15.29 12.97 -11.70
CA SER A 62 14.26 13.81 -11.07
C SER A 62 13.44 13.01 -10.06
N LEU A 63 13.05 11.78 -10.43
CA LEU A 63 12.40 10.87 -9.50
C LEU A 63 13.33 10.49 -8.34
N GLY A 64 14.62 10.24 -8.62
CA GLY A 64 15.63 9.97 -7.59
C GLY A 64 15.74 11.09 -6.56
N ASP A 65 15.78 12.35 -7.01
CA ASP A 65 15.86 13.52 -6.15
C ASP A 65 14.57 13.72 -5.34
N ARG A 66 13.40 13.48 -5.94
CA ARG A 66 12.12 13.50 -5.21
C ARG A 66 12.05 12.42 -4.14
N VAL A 67 12.46 11.19 -4.45
CA VAL A 67 12.55 10.10 -3.48
C VAL A 67 13.47 10.51 -2.33
N HIS A 68 14.62 11.12 -2.63
CA HIS A 68 15.50 11.63 -1.58
C HIS A 68 14.81 12.71 -0.74
N ALA A 69 14.23 13.72 -1.38
CA ALA A 69 13.55 14.82 -0.69
C ALA A 69 12.38 14.35 0.18
N THR A 70 11.58 13.38 -0.26
CA THR A 70 10.42 12.90 0.49
C THR A 70 10.82 12.02 1.68
N PHE A 71 11.89 11.25 1.58
CA PHE A 71 12.21 10.21 2.56
C PHE A 71 13.46 10.47 3.41
N ALA A 72 14.32 11.42 3.01
CA ALA A 72 15.46 11.85 3.81
C ALA A 72 15.02 12.56 5.09
N ASP A 73 15.95 12.69 6.05
CA ASP A 73 15.84 13.57 7.23
C ASP A 73 14.57 13.39 8.08
N GLN A 74 13.97 12.19 8.06
CA GLN A 74 12.77 11.86 8.83
C GLN A 74 11.57 12.79 8.51
N ARG A 75 11.40 13.21 7.25
CA ARG A 75 10.28 14.08 6.89
C ARG A 75 8.92 13.48 7.25
N PRO A 76 7.97 14.29 7.75
CA PRO A 76 6.63 13.82 8.09
C PRO A 76 5.91 13.21 6.90
N PHE A 77 5.15 12.15 7.15
CA PHE A 77 4.31 11.49 6.16
C PHE A 77 3.20 12.43 5.67
N GLY A 78 2.70 13.30 6.54
CA GLY A 78 1.71 14.32 6.20
C GLY A 78 2.15 15.32 5.13
N ASP A 79 3.46 15.49 4.95
CA ASP A 79 4.04 16.38 3.93
C ASP A 79 4.30 15.66 2.59
N ALA A 80 4.11 14.34 2.54
CA ALA A 80 4.31 13.57 1.32
C ALA A 80 3.18 13.86 0.32
N GLY A 81 3.54 14.04 -0.96
CA GLY A 81 2.55 14.32 -2.02
C GLY A 81 1.51 13.21 -2.25
N PHE A 82 1.74 12.02 -1.69
CA PHE A 82 0.83 10.87 -1.73
C PHE A 82 0.09 10.63 -0.40
N PHE A 83 0.21 11.54 0.56
CA PHE A 83 -0.54 11.45 1.82
C PHE A 83 -2.02 11.74 1.60
N VAL A 84 -2.88 10.92 2.19
CA VAL A 84 -4.33 11.13 2.21
C VAL A 84 -4.74 11.51 3.64
N PRO A 85 -5.12 12.77 3.89
CA PRO A 85 -5.49 13.22 5.23
C PRO A 85 -6.60 12.38 5.86
N THR A 86 -6.59 12.31 7.19
CA THR A 86 -7.63 11.69 8.06
C THR A 86 -7.95 10.22 7.82
N THR A 87 -7.30 9.55 6.86
CA THR A 87 -7.52 8.13 6.55
C THR A 87 -6.58 7.19 7.28
N TRP A 88 -5.40 7.66 7.66
CA TRP A 88 -4.37 6.83 8.30
C TRP A 88 -4.44 6.89 9.82
N SER A 89 -4.15 5.78 10.47
CA SER A 89 -3.79 5.70 11.89
C SER A 89 -2.47 4.95 12.02
N TYR A 90 -1.59 5.38 12.92
CA TYR A 90 -0.26 4.83 13.11
C TYR A 90 0.08 4.66 14.59
N VAL A 91 0.60 3.49 14.94
CA VAL A 91 1.21 3.22 16.24
C VAL A 91 2.68 2.85 16.00
N PRO A 92 3.64 3.70 16.42
CA PRO A 92 5.06 3.51 16.10
C PRO A 92 5.72 2.36 16.84
N SER A 93 5.16 1.96 17.98
CA SER A 93 5.66 0.87 18.80
C SER A 93 4.52 0.26 19.59
N PHE A 94 4.23 -1.01 19.33
CA PHE A 94 3.26 -1.83 20.03
C PHE A 94 3.93 -3.15 20.44
N PRO A 95 3.67 -3.70 21.64
CA PRO A 95 4.26 -4.99 22.04
C PRO A 95 4.02 -6.07 21.00
N TYR A 96 5.04 -6.89 20.73
CA TYR A 96 4.92 -7.96 19.75
C TYR A 96 3.75 -8.91 20.05
N PHE A 97 3.04 -9.26 18.98
CA PHE A 97 2.08 -10.35 18.95
C PHE A 97 2.23 -11.12 17.62
N PRO A 98 1.90 -12.42 17.58
CA PRO A 98 1.87 -13.15 16.32
C PRO A 98 0.77 -12.60 15.42
N VAL A 99 1.12 -12.21 14.19
CA VAL A 99 0.19 -11.54 13.24
C VAL A 99 -0.68 -12.50 12.41
N ALA A 100 -0.35 -13.80 12.40
CA ALA A 100 -1.11 -14.84 11.70
C ALA A 100 -2.46 -15.17 12.36
N PRO A 101 -2.58 -15.28 13.70
CA PRO A 101 -3.88 -15.35 14.37
C PRO A 101 -4.56 -13.97 14.45
N ALA A 102 -5.75 -13.93 15.04
CA ALA A 102 -6.43 -12.68 15.39
C ALA A 102 -5.53 -11.78 16.24
N TRP A 103 -5.49 -10.49 15.90
CA TRP A 103 -4.70 -9.53 16.65
C TRP A 103 -5.37 -9.21 17.99
N PRO A 104 -4.58 -8.81 19.01
CA PRO A 104 -5.13 -8.41 20.30
C PRO A 104 -6.04 -7.19 20.18
N GLN A 105 -7.13 -7.17 20.96
CA GLN A 105 -8.11 -6.07 21.02
C GLN A 105 -7.41 -4.71 21.25
N GLU A 106 -6.40 -4.70 22.11
CA GLU A 106 -5.62 -3.52 22.50
C GLU A 106 -4.91 -2.87 21.31
N ALA A 107 -4.55 -3.65 20.27
CA ALA A 107 -3.96 -3.12 19.04
C ALA A 107 -4.99 -2.29 18.26
N PHE A 108 -6.22 -2.78 18.14
CA PHE A 108 -7.32 -2.08 17.47
C PHE A 108 -7.75 -0.85 18.25
N GLU A 109 -7.82 -0.95 19.58
CA GLU A 109 -8.11 0.19 20.44
C GLU A 109 -7.04 1.28 20.31
N ALA A 110 -5.76 0.91 20.26
CA ALA A 110 -4.66 1.85 20.06
C ALA A 110 -4.75 2.54 18.68
N LEU A 111 -5.04 1.78 17.62
CA LEU A 111 -5.25 2.32 16.27
C LEU A 111 -6.51 3.18 16.15
N GLY A 112 -7.50 2.96 17.02
CA GLY A 112 -8.76 3.70 17.05
C GLY A 112 -8.70 5.08 17.70
N ARG A 113 -7.59 5.42 18.38
CA ARG A 113 -7.45 6.70 19.08
C ARG A 113 -7.18 7.86 18.12
N SER A 114 -7.65 9.06 18.43
CA SER A 114 -7.36 10.28 17.67
C SER A 114 -5.86 10.54 17.55
N GLU A 115 -5.11 10.24 18.60
CA GLU A 115 -3.66 10.38 18.68
C GLU A 115 -2.96 9.50 17.64
N ALA A 116 -3.54 8.35 17.27
CA ALA A 116 -2.98 7.50 16.21
C ALA A 116 -3.15 8.13 14.82
N VAL A 117 -4.21 8.92 14.61
CA VAL A 117 -4.41 9.67 13.35
C VAL A 117 -3.41 10.82 13.25
N GLU A 118 -3.24 11.58 14.32
CA GLU A 118 -2.23 12.64 14.40
C GLU A 118 -0.81 12.09 14.25
N ALA A 119 -0.52 10.96 14.90
CA ALA A 119 0.76 10.27 14.79
C ALA A 119 1.04 9.79 13.37
N ALA A 120 0.02 9.43 12.58
CA ALA A 120 0.23 9.02 11.20
C ALA A 120 0.76 10.17 10.33
N ALA A 121 0.19 11.38 10.46
CA ALA A 121 0.67 12.54 9.72
C ALA A 121 2.08 12.97 10.18
N ALA A 122 2.36 12.90 11.48
CA ALA A 122 3.64 13.31 12.05
C ALA A 122 4.77 12.28 11.86
N ALA A 123 4.45 11.01 11.60
CA ALA A 123 5.43 9.95 11.49
C ALA A 123 6.39 10.17 10.31
N PRO A 124 7.65 9.71 10.41
CA PRO A 124 8.54 9.71 9.25
C PRO A 124 7.92 8.92 8.09
N ALA A 125 7.82 9.52 6.89
CA ALA A 125 7.26 8.89 5.70
C ALA A 125 7.93 7.53 5.40
N ALA A 126 9.25 7.47 5.61
CA ALA A 126 10.04 6.25 5.47
C ALA A 126 9.58 5.12 6.39
N ASP A 127 9.14 5.42 7.61
CA ASP A 127 8.73 4.42 8.59
C ASP A 127 7.35 3.85 8.28
N VAL A 128 6.41 4.70 7.86
CA VAL A 128 5.09 4.30 7.39
C VAL A 128 5.22 3.41 6.16
N MET A 129 5.95 3.86 5.15
CA MET A 129 6.11 3.11 3.90
C MET A 129 6.87 1.79 4.09
N LYS A 130 7.88 1.73 4.98
CA LYS A 130 8.53 0.47 5.36
C LYS A 130 7.57 -0.49 6.05
N CYS A 131 6.73 0.01 6.96
CA CYS A 131 5.72 -0.81 7.62
C CYS A 131 4.78 -1.44 6.59
N LEU A 132 4.23 -0.61 5.70
CA LEU A 132 3.34 -1.05 4.62
C LEU A 132 4.00 -2.09 3.70
N ARG A 133 5.21 -1.79 3.20
CA ARG A 133 5.98 -2.71 2.35
C ARG A 133 6.23 -4.06 3.03
N ASN A 134 6.62 -4.05 4.31
CA ASN A 134 6.93 -5.27 5.05
C ASN A 134 5.67 -6.10 5.33
N ALA A 135 4.57 -5.45 5.71
CA ALA A 135 3.29 -6.10 5.91
C ALA A 135 2.78 -6.78 4.63
N LEU A 136 2.84 -6.09 3.48
CA LEU A 136 2.48 -6.66 2.17
C LEU A 136 3.37 -7.84 1.77
N SER A 137 4.67 -7.77 2.07
CA SER A 137 5.62 -8.82 1.68
C SER A 137 5.55 -10.08 2.57
N HIS A 138 5.08 -9.94 3.80
CA HIS A 138 5.16 -11.00 4.82
C HIS A 138 3.80 -11.39 5.42
N GLY A 139 2.70 -10.86 4.89
CA GLY A 139 1.34 -11.22 5.32
C GLY A 139 0.92 -10.61 6.65
N GLY A 140 1.54 -9.51 7.08
CA GLY A 140 1.16 -8.78 8.30
C GLY A 140 -0.08 -7.91 8.09
N ILE A 141 -1.18 -8.49 7.60
CA ILE A 141 -2.39 -7.78 7.19
C ILE A 141 -3.60 -8.31 7.95
N ALA A 142 -4.46 -7.42 8.44
CA ALA A 142 -5.74 -7.75 9.04
C ALA A 142 -6.89 -7.06 8.28
N TYR A 143 -8.00 -7.78 8.07
CA TYR A 143 -9.23 -7.25 7.49
C TYR A 143 -10.14 -6.78 8.62
N LEU A 144 -10.63 -5.55 8.53
CA LEU A 144 -11.35 -4.90 9.62
C LEU A 144 -12.71 -4.36 9.17
N ASP A 145 -13.68 -4.38 10.08
CA ASP A 145 -15.01 -3.77 9.91
C ASP A 145 -14.95 -2.23 9.99
N GLU A 146 -16.12 -1.59 9.90
CA GLU A 146 -16.28 -0.14 10.03
C GLU A 146 -15.85 0.42 11.39
N ALA A 147 -15.89 -0.40 12.45
CA ALA A 147 -15.42 -0.04 13.77
C ALA A 147 -13.90 -0.25 13.93
N GLY A 148 -13.21 -0.74 12.90
CA GLY A 148 -11.78 -1.04 12.92
C GLY A 148 -11.42 -2.31 13.69
N ARG A 149 -12.36 -3.23 13.84
CA ARG A 149 -12.16 -4.53 14.51
C ARG A 149 -12.01 -5.63 13.48
N GLN A 150 -11.19 -6.63 13.78
CA GLN A 150 -11.04 -7.78 12.90
C GLN A 150 -12.33 -8.60 12.84
N THR A 151 -12.77 -8.92 11.63
CA THR A 151 -13.95 -9.74 11.35
C THR A 151 -13.73 -10.55 10.08
N ASP A 152 -14.45 -11.66 9.95
CA ASP A 152 -14.50 -12.48 8.74
C ASP A 152 -15.68 -12.10 7.82
N ASP A 153 -16.60 -11.26 8.30
CA ASP A 153 -17.89 -11.00 7.64
C ASP A 153 -17.87 -9.81 6.67
N ALA A 154 -17.02 -8.80 6.93
CA ALA A 154 -16.97 -7.56 6.17
C ALA A 154 -15.57 -6.95 6.16
N THR A 155 -15.28 -6.10 5.19
CA THR A 155 -13.97 -5.43 5.11
C THR A 155 -14.12 -3.98 4.66
N ASN A 156 -14.03 -3.08 5.61
CA ASN A 156 -14.11 -1.63 5.40
C ASN A 156 -12.76 -0.96 5.67
N MET A 157 -11.88 -1.59 6.44
CA MET A 157 -10.53 -1.12 6.72
C MET A 157 -9.49 -2.25 6.66
N LEU A 158 -8.23 -1.84 6.55
CA LEU A 158 -7.05 -2.68 6.54
C LEU A 158 -6.16 -2.30 7.72
N GLY A 159 -5.70 -3.31 8.46
CA GLY A 159 -4.62 -3.20 9.42
C GLY A 159 -3.32 -3.72 8.80
N PHE A 160 -2.19 -3.04 9.04
CA PHE A 160 -0.86 -3.52 8.67
C PHE A 160 0.05 -3.56 9.89
N ALA A 161 0.76 -4.67 10.08
CA ALA A 161 1.72 -4.86 11.17
C ALA A 161 3.05 -5.33 10.63
N ALA A 162 4.13 -4.68 11.06
CA ALA A 162 5.47 -5.08 10.70
C ALA A 162 6.49 -4.70 11.77
N PHE A 163 7.58 -5.47 11.85
CA PHE A 163 8.72 -5.06 12.64
C PHE A 163 9.38 -3.81 12.06
N PRO A 164 9.80 -2.84 12.91
CA PRO A 164 10.48 -1.63 12.46
C PRO A 164 11.84 -1.95 11.83
N ARG A 165 12.51 -3.00 12.33
CA ARG A 165 13.80 -3.52 11.85
C ARG A 165 13.84 -5.03 12.06
N GLN A 166 14.62 -5.75 11.25
CA GLN A 166 14.74 -7.22 11.35
C GLN A 166 15.21 -7.72 12.74
N ASN A 167 15.98 -6.89 13.45
CA ASN A 167 16.56 -7.21 14.75
C ASN A 167 15.69 -6.74 15.94
N ASP A 168 14.72 -5.84 15.71
CA ASP A 168 13.78 -5.46 16.74
C ASP A 168 12.56 -6.38 16.63
N ARG A 169 12.56 -7.41 17.47
CA ARG A 169 11.50 -8.43 17.53
C ARG A 169 10.57 -8.24 18.73
N ALA A 170 10.80 -7.19 19.52
CA ALA A 170 10.00 -6.93 20.72
C ALA A 170 8.78 -6.05 20.41
N HIS A 171 8.86 -5.24 19.36
CA HIS A 171 7.81 -4.29 19.00
C HIS A 171 7.41 -4.35 17.54
N LEU A 172 6.13 -4.10 17.28
CA LEU A 172 5.55 -3.92 15.96
C LEU A 172 5.19 -2.45 15.73
N ARG A 173 5.31 -2.02 14.48
CA ARG A 173 4.61 -0.85 13.97
C ARG A 173 3.27 -1.30 13.45
N LEU A 174 2.24 -0.52 13.76
CA LEU A 174 0.88 -0.78 13.29
C LEU A 174 0.38 0.39 12.44
N LEU A 175 -0.32 0.08 11.36
CA LEU A 175 -1.07 1.02 10.55
C LEU A 175 -2.52 0.57 10.44
N ARG A 176 -3.42 1.53 10.28
CA ARG A 176 -4.81 1.30 9.86
C ARG A 176 -5.21 2.31 8.80
N ILE A 177 -5.98 1.87 7.82
CA ILE A 177 -6.59 2.73 6.81
C ILE A 177 -7.89 2.14 6.27
N SER A 178 -8.87 2.96 5.91
CA SER A 178 -10.07 2.46 5.22
C SER A 178 -9.73 1.92 3.82
N VAL A 179 -10.53 0.99 3.29
CA VAL A 179 -10.32 0.45 1.94
C VAL A 179 -10.36 1.55 0.88
N ASP A 180 -11.32 2.48 1.00
CA ASP A 180 -11.43 3.62 0.09
C ASP A 180 -10.26 4.60 0.24
N GLY A 181 -9.81 4.85 1.47
CA GLY A 181 -8.62 5.66 1.74
C GLY A 181 -7.37 5.02 1.14
N TYR A 182 -7.25 3.69 1.23
CA TYR A 182 -6.13 2.96 0.66
C TYR A 182 -6.13 3.03 -0.87
N GLN A 183 -7.30 2.94 -1.51
CA GLN A 183 -7.42 3.14 -2.95
C GLN A 183 -7.01 4.57 -3.37
N GLN A 184 -7.43 5.59 -2.62
CA GLN A 184 -7.01 6.98 -2.87
C GLN A 184 -5.50 7.16 -2.70
N PHE A 185 -4.93 6.56 -1.65
CA PHE A 185 -3.49 6.55 -1.41
C PHE A 185 -2.73 5.90 -2.57
N LEU A 186 -3.19 4.75 -3.08
CA LEU A 186 -2.52 4.07 -4.19
C LEU A 186 -2.56 4.88 -5.49
N ARG A 187 -3.63 5.63 -5.74
CA ARG A 187 -3.71 6.57 -6.86
C ARG A 187 -2.70 7.71 -6.66
N ALA A 188 -2.74 8.38 -5.51
CA ALA A 188 -1.81 9.48 -5.23
C ALA A 188 -0.34 9.04 -5.23
N TRP A 189 -0.06 7.81 -4.78
CA TRP A 189 1.25 7.18 -4.85
C TRP A 189 1.69 6.93 -6.30
N ALA A 190 0.82 6.37 -7.14
CA ALA A 190 1.11 6.12 -8.54
C ALA A 190 1.32 7.44 -9.30
N ASP A 191 0.46 8.43 -9.07
CA ASP A 191 0.59 9.77 -9.66
C ASP A 191 1.90 10.43 -9.22
N TRP A 192 2.26 10.35 -7.94
CA TRP A 192 3.54 10.89 -7.43
C TRP A 192 4.78 10.21 -8.04
N LEU A 193 4.71 8.89 -8.26
CA LEU A 193 5.76 8.15 -8.96
C LEU A 193 5.84 8.56 -10.45
N ALA A 194 4.68 8.71 -11.09
CA ALA A 194 4.56 9.06 -12.50
C ALA A 194 4.80 10.55 -12.79
N ASP A 195 4.74 11.43 -11.79
CA ASP A 195 5.03 12.87 -11.87
C ASP A 195 6.50 13.17 -12.16
N SER A 196 7.23 12.23 -12.78
CA SER A 196 8.44 12.58 -13.48
C SER A 196 8.06 13.02 -14.88
N GLY A 197 8.77 14.01 -15.41
CA GLY A 197 8.60 14.41 -16.82
C GLY A 197 8.85 13.28 -17.84
N VAL A 198 9.07 12.03 -17.40
CA VAL A 198 9.27 10.82 -18.22
C VAL A 198 8.04 10.45 -19.05
N GLN A 199 6.85 10.97 -18.73
CA GLN A 199 5.73 10.86 -19.66
C GLN A 199 6.04 11.51 -21.02
N SER A 200 6.94 12.51 -21.05
CA SER A 200 7.47 13.07 -22.31
C SER A 200 8.54 12.20 -23.00
N THR A 201 9.15 11.26 -22.28
CA THR A 201 10.20 10.37 -22.82
C THR A 201 9.63 9.05 -23.36
N LEU A 202 8.49 8.59 -22.83
CA LEU A 202 7.80 7.39 -23.31
C LEU A 202 6.92 7.64 -24.55
N ASP A 203 6.56 8.89 -24.82
CA ASP A 203 5.93 9.30 -26.08
C ASP A 203 6.92 9.31 -27.27
N ASP A 204 8.23 9.17 -27.02
CA ASP A 204 9.28 9.30 -28.06
C ASP A 204 10.07 8.01 -28.36
N ARG A 205 9.43 6.85 -28.18
CA ARG A 205 9.72 5.51 -28.76
C ARG A 205 9.44 4.45 -27.71
N GLY A 206 8.32 3.76 -27.88
CA GLY A 206 8.20 2.39 -27.37
C GLY A 206 9.41 1.57 -27.81
N PRO A 207 9.82 0.54 -27.05
CA PRO A 207 10.94 -0.30 -27.44
C PRO A 207 10.59 -0.87 -28.81
N GLY A 208 11.39 -0.56 -29.84
CA GLY A 208 11.10 -0.74 -31.28
C GLY A 208 10.92 -2.18 -31.77
N TRP A 209 10.22 -3.01 -31.01
CA TRP A 209 9.85 -4.39 -31.33
C TRP A 209 8.71 -4.48 -32.37
N LEU A 210 8.07 -3.37 -32.73
CA LEU A 210 6.96 -3.33 -33.70
C LEU A 210 7.34 -2.75 -35.08
N ASP A 211 8.57 -2.25 -35.27
CA ASP A 211 8.95 -1.56 -36.50
C ASP A 211 9.72 -2.42 -37.51
N GLU A 212 9.97 -3.71 -37.23
CA GLU A 212 10.80 -4.56 -38.11
C GLU A 212 10.04 -5.42 -39.16
N GLU A 213 8.72 -5.28 -39.34
CA GLU A 213 7.96 -6.17 -40.25
C GLU A 213 7.22 -5.52 -41.42
N VAL A 214 7.71 -4.43 -42.01
CA VAL A 214 7.14 -3.90 -43.29
C VAL A 214 8.14 -3.66 -44.42
N ALA A 215 9.42 -4.05 -44.28
CA ALA A 215 10.42 -3.84 -45.34
C ALA A 215 10.90 -5.13 -46.06
N ARG A 216 10.03 -6.15 -46.18
CA ARG A 216 10.29 -7.32 -47.04
C ARG A 216 9.01 -7.81 -47.72
N SER A 217 8.64 -7.14 -48.80
CA SER A 217 7.90 -7.77 -49.91
C SER A 217 8.29 -7.04 -51.20
N ASP A 218 9.28 -7.60 -51.88
CA ASP A 218 9.43 -7.49 -53.33
C ASP A 218 8.34 -8.32 -54.03
#